data_AF-A0A7Y5KCF9-F1
#
_entry.id   AF-A0A7Y5KCF9-F1
#
_cell.length_a   1.000
_cell.length_b   1.000
_cell.length_c   1.000
_cell.angle_alpha   90.00
_cell.angle_beta   90.00
_cell.angle_gamma   90.00
#
_symmetry.space_group_name_H-M   'P 1'
#
loop_
_entity.id
_entity.type
_entity.pdbx_description
1 polymer ?
#
loop_
_entity_poly.entity_id
_entity_poly.type
_entity_poly.pdbx_seq_one_letter_code
_entity_poly.pdbx_strand_id
1 'polypeptide(L)'
;MSCTREEGTPRRGFRTVWKVKPSLKFEVCNLIGILTGREIYKQYHAQLYREWQANLPAESKTALAAVDRIIGPNWPPGPRLSLLLSHLAIADSLSLLRAALEEDARMQAGLMASDYGSPRNWQQWLELKPHVQVVLKYLQSAQFEGYWRSRMLPELTGRIAQLRQELQAYDVVGDIERFLLDYHFRRDTVTVYLLAAAQPHELRLTSQSRYADVRSPVQPLLRGFYHEMLYPYCDRLADSTFTTEFAALQADAFMQECLRKFASNTGSNSFNEYVRKNLVIAAELWLAGRRQLIDSQNGGQYSDAGVAVRNYLQQKDGGAHALAAVVYSYLESGLKIERVSYAAFLKDLFATGRLKPGKIGPRYQEFINGLVGVRD
;
A
#
# COMPACT_ATOMS: atom_id res chain seq x y z
N MET A 1 -23.59 -6.89 19.78
CA MET A 1 -24.00 -7.73 18.63
C MET A 1 -23.15 -8.99 18.65
N SER A 2 -23.82 -10.14 18.78
CA SER A 2 -23.23 -11.47 18.96
C SER A 2 -22.45 -11.88 17.71
N CYS A 3 -21.19 -12.26 17.89
CA CYS A 3 -20.29 -12.72 16.84
C CYS A 3 -20.46 -14.25 16.73
N THR A 4 -21.30 -14.71 15.79
CA THR A 4 -21.38 -16.13 15.46
C THR A 4 -20.11 -16.55 14.72
N ARG A 5 -19.27 -17.31 15.41
CA ARG A 5 -18.17 -18.08 14.82
C ARG A 5 -18.76 -19.19 13.96
N GLU A 6 -18.71 -19.03 12.64
CA GLU A 6 -18.70 -20.19 11.75
C GLU A 6 -17.27 -20.73 11.69
N GLU A 7 -17.08 -21.91 12.26
CA GLU A 7 -15.84 -22.67 12.20
C GLU A 7 -15.62 -23.13 10.76
N GLY A 8 -14.76 -22.40 10.03
CA GLY A 8 -14.32 -22.77 8.70
C GLY A 8 -13.34 -23.95 8.76
N THR A 9 -13.70 -25.05 8.10
CA THR A 9 -12.85 -26.22 7.82
C THR A 9 -11.44 -25.82 7.36
N PRO A 10 -10.36 -26.46 7.86
CA PRO A 10 -8.99 -26.09 7.50
C PRO A 10 -8.74 -26.31 6.00
N ARG A 11 -8.38 -25.23 5.30
CA ARG A 11 -8.13 -25.26 3.86
C ARG A 11 -6.81 -25.96 3.55
N ARG A 12 -6.85 -26.97 2.66
CA ARG A 12 -5.66 -27.58 2.06
C ARG A 12 -5.16 -26.70 0.91
N GLY A 13 -4.05 -25.98 1.15
CA GLY A 13 -3.29 -25.26 0.12
C GLY A 13 -3.10 -23.78 0.44
N PHE A 14 -2.07 -23.44 1.19
CA PHE A 14 -1.61 -22.06 1.42
C PHE A 14 -0.93 -21.52 0.16
N ARG A 15 -1.68 -21.20 -0.89
CA ARG A 15 -1.08 -20.56 -2.07
C ARG A 15 -1.85 -19.34 -2.48
N THR A 16 -1.13 -18.23 -2.57
CA THR A 16 -1.64 -16.97 -3.07
C THR A 16 -2.24 -17.15 -4.47
N VAL A 17 -3.51 -16.75 -4.61
CA VAL A 17 -4.21 -16.73 -5.89
C VAL A 17 -4.11 -15.32 -6.48
N TRP A 18 -3.17 -15.15 -7.41
CA TRP A 18 -2.95 -13.86 -8.07
C TRP A 18 -4.02 -13.57 -9.13
N LYS A 19 -4.69 -12.43 -9.00
CA LYS A 19 -5.57 -11.85 -10.02
C LYS A 19 -4.96 -10.56 -10.55
N VAL A 20 -4.26 -10.66 -11.67
CA VAL A 20 -3.76 -9.48 -12.40
C VAL A 20 -4.74 -9.15 -13.52
N LYS A 21 -5.30 -7.95 -13.56
CA LYS A 21 -6.28 -7.55 -14.59
C LYS A 21 -6.20 -6.05 -14.86
N PRO A 22 -6.69 -5.55 -16.00
CA PRO A 22 -6.79 -4.12 -16.21
C PRO A 22 -8.04 -3.58 -15.48
N SER A 23 -8.27 -2.27 -15.51
CA SER A 23 -9.50 -1.64 -15.02
C SER A 23 -9.75 -0.30 -15.68
N LEU A 24 -10.75 -0.24 -16.56
CA LEU A 24 -11.18 1.01 -17.19
C LEU A 24 -11.61 2.03 -16.14
N LYS A 25 -12.29 1.58 -15.06
CA LYS A 25 -12.69 2.46 -13.96
C LYS A 25 -11.52 3.23 -13.37
N PHE A 26 -10.41 2.54 -13.08
CA PHE A 26 -9.25 3.20 -12.48
C PHE A 26 -8.44 3.98 -13.50
N GLU A 27 -8.41 3.57 -14.77
CA GLU A 27 -7.83 4.37 -15.86
C GLU A 27 -8.54 5.71 -16.02
N VAL A 28 -9.86 5.70 -15.98
CA VAL A 28 -10.68 6.92 -16.04
C VAL A 28 -10.41 7.83 -14.85
N CYS A 29 -10.31 7.28 -13.63
CA CYS A 29 -9.96 8.07 -12.45
C CYS A 29 -8.59 8.75 -12.64
N ASN A 30 -7.58 8.01 -13.08
CA ASN A 30 -6.25 8.56 -13.30
C ASN A 30 -6.20 9.56 -14.46
N LEU A 31 -6.93 9.31 -15.56
CA LEU A 31 -7.06 10.26 -16.66
C LEU A 31 -7.71 11.58 -16.20
N ILE A 32 -8.76 11.53 -15.37
CA ILE A 32 -9.34 12.74 -14.76
C ILE A 32 -8.25 13.50 -14.00
N GLY A 33 -7.39 12.80 -13.24
CA GLY A 33 -6.27 13.41 -12.54
C GLY A 33 -5.22 14.03 -13.47
N ILE A 34 -4.87 13.36 -14.56
CA ILE A 34 -3.96 13.90 -15.59
C ILE A 34 -4.56 15.17 -16.21
N LEU A 35 -5.86 15.16 -16.50
CA LEU A 35 -6.58 16.26 -17.13
C LEU A 35 -6.79 17.48 -16.22
N THR A 36 -6.61 17.37 -14.89
CA THR A 36 -6.56 18.58 -14.04
C THR A 36 -5.35 19.45 -14.35
N GLY A 37 -4.34 18.90 -15.06
CA GLY A 37 -3.20 19.67 -15.55
C GLY A 37 -2.17 20.02 -14.47
N ARG A 38 -2.15 19.30 -13.34
CA ARG A 38 -1.04 19.44 -12.37
C ARG A 38 0.28 19.05 -13.03
N GLU A 39 1.33 19.82 -12.76
CA GLU A 39 2.63 19.67 -13.42
C GLU A 39 3.24 18.28 -13.25
N ILE A 40 3.07 17.67 -12.08
CA ILE A 40 3.57 16.31 -11.83
C ILE A 40 3.01 15.32 -12.87
N TYR A 41 1.74 15.40 -13.26
CA TYR A 41 1.18 14.48 -14.25
C TYR A 41 1.63 14.77 -15.66
N LYS A 42 1.87 16.05 -16.00
CA LYS A 42 2.39 16.42 -17.32
C LYS A 42 3.79 15.84 -17.55
N GLN A 43 4.59 15.68 -16.49
CA GLN A 43 5.91 15.04 -16.59
C GLN A 43 5.81 13.55 -16.97
N TYR A 44 4.87 12.81 -16.39
CA TYR A 44 4.72 11.37 -16.63
C TYR A 44 3.82 11.02 -17.83
N HIS A 45 2.86 11.89 -18.16
CA HIS A 45 1.78 11.63 -19.13
C HIS A 45 1.60 12.77 -20.14
N ALA A 46 2.70 13.41 -20.57
CA ALA A 46 2.66 14.56 -21.49
C ALA A 46 1.85 14.29 -22.77
N GLN A 47 2.01 13.10 -23.36
CA GLN A 47 1.28 12.73 -24.57
C GLN A 47 -0.21 12.58 -24.31
N LEU A 48 -0.60 11.82 -23.28
CA LEU A 48 -2.00 11.60 -22.94
C LEU A 48 -2.69 12.91 -22.55
N TYR A 49 -2.01 13.77 -21.80
CA TYR A 49 -2.52 15.11 -21.47
C TYR A 49 -2.75 15.94 -22.74
N ARG A 50 -1.75 16.04 -23.64
CA ARG A 50 -1.87 16.82 -24.88
C ARG A 50 -3.00 16.33 -25.77
N GLU A 51 -3.12 15.01 -25.94
CA GLU A 51 -4.15 14.38 -26.77
C GLU A 51 -5.56 14.69 -26.26
N TRP A 52 -5.79 14.51 -24.95
CA TRP A 52 -7.13 14.62 -24.37
C TRP A 52 -7.52 16.04 -23.96
N GLN A 53 -6.56 16.94 -23.70
CA GLN A 53 -6.87 18.35 -23.40
C GLN A 53 -7.29 19.15 -24.64
N ALA A 54 -6.82 18.78 -25.83
CA ALA A 54 -6.93 19.60 -27.04
C ALA A 54 -8.39 19.90 -27.41
N ASN A 55 -9.26 18.91 -27.22
CA ASN A 55 -10.69 18.99 -27.56
C ASN A 55 -11.58 19.10 -26.32
N LEU A 56 -11.03 19.45 -25.16
CA LEU A 56 -11.76 19.44 -23.91
C LEU A 56 -12.76 20.62 -23.85
N PRO A 57 -14.09 20.37 -23.74
CA PRO A 57 -15.08 21.43 -23.71
C PRO A 57 -14.92 22.36 -22.50
N ALA A 58 -15.38 23.61 -22.61
CA ALA A 58 -15.31 24.58 -21.52
C ALA A 58 -15.97 24.07 -20.23
N GLU A 59 -17.13 23.40 -20.35
CA GLU A 59 -17.83 22.79 -19.22
C GLU A 59 -16.96 21.74 -18.50
N SER A 60 -16.27 20.88 -19.25
CA SER A 60 -15.36 19.88 -18.70
C SER A 60 -14.12 20.51 -18.07
N LYS A 61 -13.60 21.63 -18.62
CA LYS A 61 -12.48 22.38 -18.00
C LYS A 61 -12.89 22.91 -16.63
N THR A 62 -14.07 23.51 -16.53
CA THR A 62 -14.63 24.00 -15.27
C THR A 62 -14.83 22.86 -14.27
N ALA A 63 -15.36 21.72 -14.72
CA ALA A 63 -15.56 20.54 -13.88
C ALA A 63 -14.22 19.98 -13.35
N LEU A 64 -13.19 19.88 -14.19
CA LEU A 64 -11.85 19.43 -13.78
C LEU A 64 -11.21 20.37 -12.76
N ALA A 65 -11.34 21.69 -12.94
CA ALA A 65 -10.87 22.68 -11.97
C ALA A 65 -11.59 22.54 -10.62
N ALA A 66 -12.90 22.25 -10.65
CA ALA A 66 -13.67 21.99 -9.43
C ALA A 66 -13.23 20.69 -8.73
N VAL A 67 -13.01 19.60 -9.48
CA VAL A 67 -12.45 18.35 -8.95
C VAL A 67 -11.11 18.62 -8.27
N ASP A 68 -10.22 19.34 -8.92
CA ASP A 68 -8.89 19.65 -8.39
C ASP A 68 -8.96 20.45 -7.08
N ARG A 69 -9.84 21.47 -7.05
CA ARG A 69 -10.10 22.32 -5.88
C ARG A 69 -10.69 21.54 -4.71
N ILE A 70 -11.69 20.68 -4.95
CA ILE A 70 -12.37 19.89 -3.88
C ILE A 70 -11.41 18.85 -3.27
N ILE A 71 -10.53 18.26 -4.09
CA ILE A 71 -9.53 17.32 -3.60
C ILE A 71 -8.39 18.05 -2.88
N GLY A 72 -8.03 19.24 -3.36
CA GLY A 72 -7.01 20.09 -2.76
C GLY A 72 -5.58 19.64 -3.07
N PRO A 73 -4.58 20.41 -2.61
CA PRO A 73 -3.17 20.18 -2.97
C PRO A 73 -2.57 18.94 -2.33
N ASN A 74 -3.08 18.53 -1.17
CA ASN A 74 -2.51 17.46 -0.36
C ASN A 74 -2.81 16.05 -0.91
N TRP A 75 -3.72 15.93 -1.89
CA TRP A 75 -4.09 14.65 -2.47
C TRP A 75 -4.03 14.69 -4.01
N PRO A 76 -3.49 13.64 -4.64
CA PRO A 76 -3.55 13.48 -6.08
C PRO A 76 -4.99 13.13 -6.53
N PRO A 77 -5.59 13.85 -7.51
CA PRO A 77 -6.99 13.67 -7.87
C PRO A 77 -7.38 12.26 -8.34
N GLY A 78 -6.59 11.66 -9.24
CA GLY A 78 -6.90 10.33 -9.78
C GLY A 78 -6.87 9.20 -8.74
N PRO A 79 -5.80 9.10 -7.92
CA PRO A 79 -5.78 8.19 -6.79
C PRO A 79 -6.91 8.43 -5.79
N ARG A 80 -7.21 9.69 -5.46
CA ARG A 80 -8.30 10.00 -4.52
C ARG A 80 -9.66 9.52 -5.03
N LEU A 81 -9.97 9.75 -6.30
CA LEU A 81 -11.19 9.22 -6.94
C LEU A 81 -11.20 7.69 -6.93
N SER A 82 -10.06 7.06 -7.22
CA SER A 82 -9.94 5.60 -7.19
C SER A 82 -10.24 4.99 -5.83
N LEU A 83 -9.84 5.66 -4.73
CA LEU A 83 -10.19 5.22 -3.37
C LEU A 83 -11.69 5.31 -3.12
N LEU A 84 -12.30 6.45 -3.45
CA LEU A 84 -13.74 6.68 -3.28
C LEU A 84 -14.59 5.69 -4.10
N LEU A 85 -14.08 5.25 -5.26
CA LEU A 85 -14.77 4.32 -6.16
C LEU A 85 -14.26 2.87 -6.06
N SER A 86 -13.37 2.56 -5.11
CA SER A 86 -12.72 1.25 -5.00
C SER A 86 -13.72 0.11 -4.75
N HIS A 87 -14.75 0.38 -3.94
CA HIS A 87 -15.81 -0.55 -3.56
C HIS A 87 -16.76 -0.94 -4.71
N LEU A 88 -16.77 -0.17 -5.81
CA LEU A 88 -17.62 -0.47 -6.97
C LEU A 88 -17.08 -1.67 -7.75
N ALA A 89 -17.81 -2.78 -7.71
CA ALA A 89 -17.58 -3.95 -8.55
C ALA A 89 -18.39 -3.83 -9.85
N ILE A 90 -17.82 -3.16 -10.85
CA ILE A 90 -18.41 -2.97 -12.18
C ILE A 90 -17.49 -3.58 -13.26
N ALA A 91 -18.10 -3.98 -14.38
CA ALA A 91 -17.33 -4.37 -15.57
C ALA A 91 -16.67 -3.14 -16.23
N ASP A 92 -15.68 -3.37 -17.09
CA ASP A 92 -14.94 -2.32 -17.80
C ASP A 92 -15.80 -1.64 -18.88
N SER A 93 -16.66 -0.72 -18.42
CA SER A 93 -17.55 0.08 -19.24
C SER A 93 -17.82 1.44 -18.60
N LEU A 94 -17.69 2.51 -19.40
CA LEU A 94 -18.01 3.87 -18.99
C LEU A 94 -19.50 4.06 -18.73
N SER A 95 -20.38 3.43 -19.51
CA SER A 95 -21.83 3.55 -19.30
C SER A 95 -22.26 2.90 -17.99
N LEU A 96 -21.71 1.72 -17.66
CA LEU A 96 -21.96 1.07 -16.37
C LEU A 96 -21.38 1.86 -15.21
N LEU A 97 -20.18 2.45 -15.36
CA LEU A 97 -19.62 3.34 -14.36
C LEU A 97 -20.56 4.51 -14.10
N ARG A 98 -21.01 5.22 -15.14
CA ARG A 98 -21.94 6.35 -15.01
C ARG A 98 -23.24 5.96 -14.32
N ALA A 99 -23.86 4.85 -14.74
CA ALA A 99 -25.09 4.35 -14.13
C ALA A 99 -24.91 4.06 -12.63
N ALA A 100 -23.80 3.44 -12.25
CA ALA A 100 -23.50 3.15 -10.85
C ALA A 100 -23.34 4.42 -9.98
N LEU A 101 -22.88 5.54 -10.57
CA LEU A 101 -22.76 6.80 -9.83
C LEU A 101 -24.12 7.46 -9.54
N GLU A 102 -25.20 7.06 -10.21
CA GLU A 102 -26.55 7.54 -9.92
C GLU A 102 -27.18 6.85 -8.70
N GLU A 103 -26.69 5.66 -8.33
CA GLU A 103 -27.21 4.86 -7.20
C GLU A 103 -26.63 5.32 -5.85
N ASP A 104 -27.00 6.52 -5.37
CA ASP A 104 -26.40 7.13 -4.18
C ASP A 104 -26.46 6.26 -2.92
N ALA A 105 -27.57 5.56 -2.69
CA ALA A 105 -27.69 4.65 -1.54
C ALA A 105 -26.66 3.51 -1.60
N ARG A 106 -26.41 2.95 -2.79
CA ARG A 106 -25.44 1.87 -3.00
C ARG A 106 -24.01 2.38 -2.90
N MET A 107 -23.74 3.55 -3.46
CA MET A 107 -22.46 4.25 -3.35
C MET A 107 -22.11 4.53 -1.88
N GLN A 108 -23.06 5.06 -1.11
CA GLN A 108 -22.86 5.35 0.30
C GLN A 108 -22.59 4.07 1.10
N ALA A 109 -23.44 3.06 0.93
CA ALA A 109 -23.30 1.79 1.64
C ALA A 109 -21.95 1.11 1.33
N GLY A 110 -21.57 1.08 0.04
CA GLY A 110 -20.30 0.49 -0.39
C GLY A 110 -19.08 1.27 0.10
N LEU A 111 -19.11 2.60 0.07
CA LEU A 111 -18.02 3.42 0.61
C LEU A 111 -17.89 3.22 2.12
N MET A 112 -19.00 3.25 2.87
CA MET A 112 -18.99 3.08 4.34
C MET A 112 -18.50 1.70 4.76
N ALA A 113 -18.70 0.67 3.93
CA ALA A 113 -18.19 -0.68 4.18
C ALA A 113 -16.71 -0.88 3.78
N SER A 114 -16.06 0.13 3.19
CA SER A 114 -14.66 0.07 2.75
C SER A 114 -13.68 0.64 3.78
N ASP A 115 -12.38 0.38 3.58
CA ASP A 115 -11.29 0.97 4.37
C ASP A 115 -11.29 2.52 4.34
N TYR A 116 -12.01 3.13 3.39
CA TYR A 116 -12.13 4.58 3.22
C TYR A 116 -13.52 5.10 3.61
N GLY A 117 -14.33 4.30 4.29
CA GLY A 117 -15.63 4.70 4.79
C GLY A 117 -15.54 5.77 5.88
N SER A 118 -16.06 6.96 5.63
CA SER A 118 -16.32 7.95 6.68
C SER A 118 -17.35 8.99 6.22
N PRO A 119 -18.09 9.63 7.15
CA PRO A 119 -19.00 10.73 6.80
C PRO A 119 -18.32 11.85 5.99
N ARG A 120 -17.06 12.17 6.32
CA ARG A 120 -16.24 13.14 5.58
C ARG A 120 -15.99 12.71 4.13
N ASN A 121 -15.64 11.44 3.91
CA ASN A 121 -15.36 10.95 2.56
C ASN A 121 -16.64 10.85 1.73
N TRP A 122 -17.77 10.53 2.35
CA TRP A 122 -19.07 10.58 1.69
C TRP A 122 -19.46 12.01 1.27
N GLN A 123 -19.31 12.97 2.18
CA GLN A 123 -19.57 14.38 1.87
C GLN A 123 -18.68 14.88 0.73
N GLN A 124 -17.38 14.57 0.76
CA GLN A 124 -16.49 14.92 -0.34
C GLN A 124 -16.91 14.28 -1.66
N TRP A 125 -17.37 13.02 -1.64
CA TRP A 125 -17.89 12.36 -2.84
C TRP A 125 -19.13 13.09 -3.40
N LEU A 126 -20.08 13.49 -2.56
CA LEU A 126 -21.27 14.23 -3.00
C LEU A 126 -20.90 15.54 -3.71
N GLU A 127 -19.87 16.24 -3.25
CA GLU A 127 -19.35 17.45 -3.89
C GLU A 127 -18.64 17.15 -5.23
N LEU A 128 -17.91 16.03 -5.31
CA LEU A 128 -17.19 15.60 -6.52
C LEU A 128 -18.11 15.06 -7.61
N LYS A 129 -19.14 14.30 -7.23
CA LYS A 129 -20.04 13.57 -8.12
C LYS A 129 -20.52 14.38 -9.34
N PRO A 130 -21.11 15.58 -9.19
CA PRO A 130 -21.61 16.34 -10.35
C PRO A 130 -20.50 16.70 -11.34
N HIS A 131 -19.31 17.04 -10.86
CA HIS A 131 -18.18 17.38 -11.71
C HIS A 131 -17.59 16.14 -12.39
N VAL A 132 -17.50 15.01 -11.67
CA VAL A 132 -17.08 13.73 -12.24
C VAL A 132 -18.06 13.30 -13.34
N GLN A 133 -19.36 13.44 -13.15
CA GLN A 133 -20.38 13.12 -14.17
C GLN A 133 -20.20 13.93 -15.46
N VAL A 134 -19.90 15.24 -15.37
CA VAL A 134 -19.61 16.09 -16.53
C VAL A 134 -18.41 15.55 -17.32
N VAL A 135 -17.32 15.21 -16.62
CA VAL A 135 -16.11 14.70 -17.27
C VAL A 135 -16.36 13.30 -17.87
N LEU A 136 -17.08 12.42 -17.18
CA LEU A 136 -17.44 11.10 -17.71
C LEU A 136 -18.31 11.18 -18.98
N LYS A 137 -19.24 12.16 -19.03
CA LYS A 137 -20.05 12.42 -20.23
C LYS A 137 -19.18 12.82 -21.42
N TYR A 138 -18.21 13.71 -21.19
CA TYR A 138 -17.21 14.06 -22.21
C TYR A 138 -16.42 12.84 -22.67
N LEU A 139 -15.81 12.08 -21.76
CA LEU A 139 -15.01 10.90 -22.09
C LEU A 139 -15.82 9.86 -22.89
N GLN A 140 -17.10 9.69 -22.59
CA GLN A 140 -17.98 8.83 -23.37
C GLN A 140 -18.22 9.39 -24.79
N SER A 141 -18.56 10.68 -24.92
CA SER A 141 -18.75 11.31 -26.24
C SER A 141 -17.48 11.29 -27.10
N ALA A 142 -16.31 11.45 -26.48
CA ALA A 142 -15.00 11.41 -27.11
C ALA A 142 -14.46 9.97 -27.30
N GLN A 143 -15.28 8.95 -27.06
CA GLN A 143 -14.95 7.53 -27.30
C GLN A 143 -13.71 7.04 -26.53
N PHE A 144 -13.48 7.52 -25.30
CA PHE A 144 -12.34 7.10 -24.48
C PHE A 144 -12.31 5.59 -24.24
N GLU A 145 -13.47 4.95 -24.03
CA GLU A 145 -13.53 3.48 -23.89
C GLU A 145 -13.02 2.77 -25.14
N GLY A 146 -13.34 3.26 -26.35
CA GLY A 146 -12.82 2.73 -27.60
C GLY A 146 -11.32 2.97 -27.77
N TYR A 147 -10.84 4.17 -27.41
CA TYR A 147 -9.42 4.49 -27.36
C TYR A 147 -8.66 3.56 -26.41
N TRP A 148 -9.16 3.37 -25.17
CA TRP A 148 -8.55 2.50 -24.18
C TRP A 148 -8.47 1.06 -24.67
N ARG A 149 -9.56 0.51 -25.25
CA ARG A 149 -9.57 -0.85 -25.79
C ARG A 149 -8.60 -1.06 -26.96
N SER A 150 -8.42 -0.05 -27.81
CA SER A 150 -7.62 -0.16 -29.04
C SER A 150 -6.15 0.22 -28.85
N ARG A 151 -5.83 1.13 -27.92
CA ARG A 151 -4.49 1.69 -27.75
C ARG A 151 -3.80 1.22 -26.47
N MET A 152 -4.51 1.19 -25.34
CA MET A 152 -3.92 0.91 -24.03
C MET A 152 -4.03 -0.58 -23.65
N LEU A 153 -5.21 -1.16 -23.84
CA LEU A 153 -5.50 -2.54 -23.44
C LEU A 153 -4.57 -3.59 -24.09
N PRO A 154 -4.13 -3.48 -25.35
CA PRO A 154 -3.20 -4.47 -25.92
C PRO A 154 -1.87 -4.54 -25.18
N GLU A 155 -1.27 -3.39 -24.85
CA GLU A 155 -0.03 -3.31 -24.05
C GLU A 155 -0.25 -3.88 -22.65
N LEU A 156 -1.33 -3.46 -21.98
CA LEU A 156 -1.71 -3.98 -20.67
C LEU A 156 -1.87 -5.51 -20.70
N THR A 157 -2.54 -6.05 -21.73
CA THR A 157 -2.77 -7.49 -21.86
C THR A 157 -1.44 -8.25 -21.94
N GLY A 158 -0.49 -7.77 -22.75
CA GLY A 158 0.84 -8.36 -22.86
C GLY A 158 1.58 -8.36 -21.52
N ARG A 159 1.65 -7.21 -20.85
CA ARG A 159 2.31 -7.10 -19.54
C ARG A 159 1.60 -7.89 -18.45
N ILE A 160 0.27 -7.97 -18.45
CA ILE A 160 -0.51 -8.77 -17.50
C ILE A 160 -0.13 -10.25 -17.61
N ALA A 161 0.01 -10.79 -18.82
CA ALA A 161 0.42 -12.18 -19.02
C ALA A 161 1.80 -12.44 -18.41
N GLN A 162 2.77 -11.57 -18.70
CA GLN A 162 4.13 -11.65 -18.15
C GLN A 162 4.12 -11.54 -16.62
N LEU A 163 3.44 -10.53 -16.06
CA LEU A 163 3.39 -10.29 -14.63
C LEU A 163 2.70 -11.44 -13.88
N ARG A 164 1.67 -12.08 -14.46
CA ARG A 164 1.07 -13.29 -13.88
C ARG A 164 2.08 -14.41 -13.75
N GLN A 165 2.92 -14.63 -14.77
CA GLN A 165 3.97 -15.64 -14.73
C GLN A 165 5.03 -15.31 -13.66
N GLU A 166 5.49 -14.07 -13.60
CA GLU A 166 6.44 -13.60 -12.57
C GLU A 166 5.89 -13.82 -11.15
N LEU A 167 4.61 -13.47 -10.92
CA LEU A 167 3.98 -13.54 -9.60
C LEU A 167 3.71 -14.97 -9.12
N GLN A 168 3.59 -15.97 -10.02
CA GLN A 168 3.34 -17.36 -9.63
C GLN A 168 4.42 -17.96 -8.72
N ALA A 169 5.63 -17.40 -8.74
CA ALA A 169 6.74 -17.79 -7.87
C ALA A 169 6.58 -17.32 -6.41
N TYR A 170 5.62 -16.43 -6.13
CA TYR A 170 5.47 -15.78 -4.82
C TYR A 170 4.16 -16.15 -4.16
N ASP A 171 4.26 -16.72 -2.96
CA ASP A 171 3.13 -17.04 -2.09
C ASP A 171 3.07 -16.04 -0.93
N VAL A 172 2.73 -14.78 -1.22
CA VAL A 172 2.70 -13.69 -0.23
C VAL A 172 1.74 -13.98 0.93
N VAL A 173 0.53 -14.49 0.65
CA VAL A 173 -0.45 -14.88 1.67
C VAL A 173 0.15 -15.95 2.58
N GLY A 174 0.62 -17.06 2.02
CA GLY A 174 1.14 -18.15 2.83
C GLY A 174 2.45 -17.79 3.53
N ASP A 175 3.30 -16.94 2.93
CA ASP A 175 4.51 -16.42 3.57
C ASP A 175 4.16 -15.61 4.83
N ILE A 176 3.15 -14.73 4.74
CA ILE A 176 2.68 -13.96 5.90
C ILE A 176 2.02 -14.89 6.92
N GLU A 177 1.12 -15.78 6.53
CA GLU A 177 0.45 -16.68 7.49
C GLU A 177 1.43 -17.62 8.20
N ARG A 178 2.46 -18.13 7.51
CA ARG A 178 3.54 -18.91 8.13
C ARG A 178 4.39 -18.09 9.08
N PHE A 179 4.58 -16.80 8.81
CA PHE A 179 5.32 -15.89 9.68
C PHE A 179 4.51 -15.49 10.92
N LEU A 180 3.21 -15.29 10.76
CA LEU A 180 2.34 -14.86 11.85
C LEU A 180 1.87 -16.03 12.72
N LEU A 181 1.62 -17.22 12.16
CA LEU A 181 1.09 -18.45 12.81
C LEU A 181 -0.28 -18.33 13.52
N ASP A 182 -0.62 -17.18 14.09
CA ASP A 182 -1.86 -16.89 14.83
C ASP A 182 -2.80 -15.94 14.06
N TYR A 183 -2.57 -15.79 12.75
CA TYR A 183 -3.36 -14.94 11.87
C TYR A 183 -3.58 -15.61 10.52
N HIS A 184 -4.84 -15.63 10.08
CA HIS A 184 -5.23 -16.12 8.77
C HIS A 184 -6.08 -15.08 8.04
N PHE A 185 -5.77 -14.88 6.76
CA PHE A 185 -6.59 -14.09 5.87
C PHE A 185 -7.87 -14.86 5.53
N ARG A 186 -8.99 -14.14 5.41
CA ARG A 186 -10.27 -14.74 4.98
C ARG A 186 -10.19 -15.28 3.54
N ARG A 187 -9.28 -14.73 2.73
CA ARG A 187 -9.10 -15.05 1.32
C ARG A 187 -7.61 -15.14 1.01
N ASP A 188 -7.27 -16.02 0.09
CA ASP A 188 -5.93 -16.21 -0.48
C ASP A 188 -5.72 -15.38 -1.76
N THR A 189 -6.75 -14.66 -2.19
CA THR A 189 -6.76 -13.95 -3.46
C THR A 189 -6.18 -12.55 -3.29
N VAL A 190 -5.13 -12.26 -4.07
CA VAL A 190 -4.51 -10.93 -4.15
C VAL A 190 -4.75 -10.35 -5.55
N THR A 191 -5.24 -9.11 -5.62
CA THR A 191 -5.60 -8.48 -6.91
C THR A 191 -4.65 -7.33 -7.25
N VAL A 192 -4.09 -7.37 -8.46
CA VAL A 192 -3.34 -6.28 -9.07
C VAL A 192 -4.15 -5.73 -10.23
N TYR A 193 -4.48 -4.44 -10.16
CA TYR A 193 -5.00 -3.70 -11.28
C TYR A 193 -3.85 -3.04 -12.03
N LEU A 194 -3.53 -3.50 -13.23
CA LEU A 194 -2.46 -2.92 -14.03
C LEU A 194 -3.02 -1.83 -14.94
N LEU A 195 -2.45 -0.62 -14.86
CA LEU A 195 -2.97 0.57 -15.53
C LEU A 195 -1.86 1.26 -16.33
N ALA A 196 -2.21 1.87 -17.46
CA ALA A 196 -1.32 2.68 -18.27
C ALA A 196 -1.16 4.10 -17.70
N ALA A 197 -2.18 4.61 -17.02
CA ALA A 197 -2.20 5.98 -16.50
C ALA A 197 -1.86 6.10 -14.99
N ALA A 198 -1.28 5.08 -14.35
CA ALA A 198 -1.08 5.11 -12.89
C ALA A 198 0.07 6.03 -12.44
N GLN A 199 1.16 6.15 -13.20
CA GLN A 199 2.29 6.97 -12.77
C GLN A 199 1.90 8.44 -12.44
N PRO A 200 2.56 9.07 -11.46
CA PRO A 200 3.62 8.52 -10.60
C PRO A 200 3.09 7.75 -9.37
N HIS A 201 1.80 7.48 -9.29
CA HIS A 201 1.18 6.95 -8.08
C HIS A 201 0.84 5.47 -8.24
N GLU A 202 1.40 4.64 -7.39
CA GLU A 202 0.81 3.33 -7.10
C GLU A 202 -0.09 3.46 -5.88
N LEU A 203 -1.17 2.68 -5.83
CA LEU A 203 -2.18 2.87 -4.80
C LEU A 203 -2.71 1.55 -4.28
N ARG A 204 -2.66 1.40 -2.96
CA ARG A 204 -3.43 0.39 -2.25
C ARG A 204 -4.92 0.74 -2.32
N LEU A 205 -5.74 -0.24 -2.72
CA LEU A 205 -7.20 -0.15 -2.72
C LEU A 205 -7.80 -0.90 -1.53
N THR A 206 -7.20 -2.01 -1.13
CA THR A 206 -7.45 -2.73 0.12
C THR A 206 -6.15 -3.41 0.55
N SER A 207 -6.10 -4.04 1.72
CA SER A 207 -4.92 -4.84 2.12
C SER A 207 -4.52 -5.89 1.07
N GLN A 208 -5.47 -6.50 0.35
CA GLN A 208 -5.21 -7.53 -0.68
C GLN A 208 -5.44 -7.05 -2.12
N SER A 209 -5.58 -5.74 -2.35
CA SER A 209 -5.72 -5.23 -3.72
C SER A 209 -5.08 -3.87 -3.90
N ARG A 210 -4.44 -3.68 -5.05
CA ARG A 210 -3.82 -2.41 -5.42
C ARG A 210 -3.83 -2.22 -6.92
N TYR A 211 -3.60 -0.99 -7.36
CA TYR A 211 -3.22 -0.74 -8.73
C TYR A 211 -1.74 -0.34 -8.84
N ALA A 212 -1.16 -0.64 -9.99
CA ALA A 212 0.21 -0.31 -10.34
C ALA A 212 0.30 0.11 -11.82
N ASP A 213 1.36 0.80 -12.18
CA ASP A 213 1.63 1.19 -13.56
C ASP A 213 2.11 -0.02 -14.37
N VAL A 214 1.79 -0.05 -15.66
CA VAL A 214 2.24 -1.09 -16.59
C VAL A 214 3.77 -1.25 -16.62
N ARG A 215 4.51 -0.17 -16.35
CA ARG A 215 5.98 -0.16 -16.30
C ARG A 215 6.55 -0.52 -14.93
N SER A 216 5.73 -0.72 -13.91
CA SER A 216 6.21 -1.00 -12.56
C SER A 216 6.95 -2.34 -12.48
N PRO A 217 8.16 -2.37 -11.89
CA PRO A 217 8.86 -3.62 -11.60
C PRO A 217 8.08 -4.49 -10.61
N VAL A 218 8.29 -5.81 -10.65
CA VAL A 218 7.56 -6.76 -9.80
C VAL A 218 7.98 -6.69 -8.33
N GLN A 219 9.24 -6.36 -8.03
CA GLN A 219 9.77 -6.38 -6.67
C GLN A 219 9.12 -5.30 -5.76
N PRO A 220 9.03 -4.01 -6.16
CA PRO A 220 8.29 -3.01 -5.40
C PRO A 220 6.80 -3.34 -5.25
N LEU A 221 6.21 -3.96 -6.27
CA LEU A 221 4.82 -4.41 -6.23
C LEU A 221 4.60 -5.45 -5.12
N LEU A 222 5.45 -6.49 -5.08
CA LEU A 222 5.43 -7.56 -4.07
C LEU A 222 5.69 -7.01 -2.66
N ARG A 223 6.68 -6.15 -2.51
CA ARG A 223 6.97 -5.49 -1.22
C ARG A 223 5.78 -4.70 -0.70
N GLY A 224 5.09 -3.97 -1.56
CA GLY A 224 3.87 -3.28 -1.16
C GLY A 224 2.76 -4.22 -0.69
N PHE A 225 2.65 -5.45 -1.23
CA PHE A 225 1.71 -6.41 -0.67
C PHE A 225 2.12 -6.93 0.70
N TYR A 226 3.40 -7.25 0.92
CA TYR A 226 3.87 -7.57 2.27
C TYR A 226 3.55 -6.45 3.26
N HIS A 227 3.91 -5.21 2.89
CA HIS A 227 3.67 -4.04 3.71
C HIS A 227 2.18 -3.86 4.07
N GLU A 228 1.32 -3.87 3.06
CA GLU A 228 -0.09 -3.53 3.26
C GLU A 228 -0.90 -4.62 3.95
N MET A 229 -0.57 -5.89 3.70
CA MET A 229 -1.26 -7.03 4.30
C MET A 229 -0.90 -7.23 5.78
N LEU A 230 0.22 -6.66 6.25
CA LEU A 230 0.67 -6.73 7.64
C LEU A 230 -0.02 -5.72 8.56
N TYR A 231 -0.55 -4.60 8.04
CA TYR A 231 -1.16 -3.54 8.87
C TYR A 231 -2.24 -4.05 9.84
N PRO A 232 -3.28 -4.80 9.41
CA PRO A 232 -4.34 -5.21 10.33
C PRO A 232 -3.84 -6.02 11.53
N TYR A 233 -2.78 -6.81 11.33
CA TYR A 233 -2.14 -7.58 12.40
C TYR A 233 -1.31 -6.69 13.31
N CYS A 234 -0.44 -5.86 12.73
CA CYS A 234 0.48 -5.00 13.48
C CYS A 234 -0.24 -3.91 14.27
N ASP A 235 -1.33 -3.36 13.73
CA ASP A 235 -2.20 -2.42 14.42
C ASP A 235 -2.79 -3.06 15.68
N ARG A 236 -3.32 -4.28 15.56
CA ARG A 236 -3.83 -5.04 16.72
C ARG A 236 -2.75 -5.30 17.77
N LEU A 237 -1.53 -5.61 17.35
CA LEU A 237 -0.43 -5.81 18.29
C LEU A 237 -0.10 -4.54 19.07
N ALA A 238 0.01 -3.41 18.38
CA ALA A 238 0.33 -2.13 19.01
C ALA A 238 -0.81 -1.59 19.89
N ASP A 239 -2.06 -1.73 19.42
CA ASP A 239 -3.22 -1.11 20.06
C ASP A 239 -3.86 -1.93 21.16
N SER A 240 -3.62 -3.24 21.16
CA SER A 240 -4.30 -4.14 22.09
C SER A 240 -3.37 -5.13 22.79
N THR A 241 -2.45 -5.77 22.07
CA THR A 241 -1.65 -6.86 22.65
C THR A 241 -0.49 -6.37 23.51
N PHE A 242 0.20 -5.32 23.06
CA PHE A 242 1.43 -4.81 23.69
C PHE A 242 1.33 -3.30 24.01
N THR A 243 0.12 -2.80 24.25
CA THR A 243 -0.13 -1.37 24.43
C THR A 243 0.71 -0.78 25.56
N THR A 244 0.80 -1.48 26.69
CA THR A 244 1.57 -1.02 27.86
C THR A 244 3.07 -1.10 27.60
N GLU A 245 3.54 -2.19 27.00
CA GLU A 245 4.94 -2.42 26.68
C GLU A 245 5.48 -1.39 25.68
N PHE A 246 4.72 -1.08 24.64
CA PHE A 246 5.07 -0.03 23.70
C PHE A 246 4.99 1.36 24.34
N ALA A 247 3.95 1.66 25.13
CA ALA A 247 3.86 2.94 25.83
C ALA A 247 5.08 3.19 26.74
N ALA A 248 5.63 2.14 27.38
CA ALA A 248 6.84 2.27 28.19
C ALA A 248 8.06 2.73 27.37
N LEU A 249 8.17 2.37 26.08
CA LEU A 249 9.25 2.83 25.21
C LEU A 249 9.20 4.34 24.92
N GLN A 250 8.06 4.99 25.16
CA GLN A 250 7.94 6.44 24.98
C GLN A 250 8.86 7.21 25.95
N ALA A 251 9.21 6.65 27.10
CA ALA A 251 10.16 7.25 28.04
C ALA A 251 11.63 7.22 27.56
N ASP A 252 11.93 6.50 26.48
CA ASP A 252 13.28 6.40 25.92
C ASP A 252 13.65 7.66 25.12
N ALA A 253 14.73 8.34 25.53
CA ALA A 253 15.19 9.57 24.89
C ALA A 253 15.61 9.36 23.41
N PHE A 254 16.17 8.20 23.08
CA PHE A 254 16.51 7.85 21.70
C PHE A 254 15.24 7.68 20.86
N MET A 255 14.19 7.06 21.43
CA MET A 255 12.91 6.90 20.74
C MET A 255 12.21 8.24 20.50
N GLN A 256 12.33 9.20 21.42
CA GLN A 256 11.80 10.56 21.22
C GLN A 256 12.53 11.32 20.10
N GLU A 257 13.83 11.14 19.95
CA GLU A 257 14.59 11.67 18.80
C GLU A 257 14.09 11.06 17.48
N CYS A 258 13.93 9.73 17.43
CA CYS A 258 13.40 9.05 16.25
C CYS A 258 11.96 9.50 15.92
N LEU A 259 11.12 9.72 16.92
CA LEU A 259 9.76 10.25 16.73
C LEU A 259 9.78 11.65 16.13
N ARG A 260 10.70 12.53 16.56
CA ARG A 260 10.84 13.87 15.96
C ARG A 260 11.25 13.81 14.49
N LYS A 261 12.19 12.92 14.15
CA LYS A 261 12.57 12.68 12.74
C LYS A 261 11.39 12.13 11.92
N PHE A 262 10.67 11.15 12.48
CA PHE A 262 9.46 10.62 11.88
C PHE A 262 8.42 11.71 11.61
N ALA A 263 8.14 12.56 12.61
CA ALA A 263 7.19 13.66 12.48
C ALA A 263 7.60 14.68 11.41
N SER A 264 8.90 14.98 11.28
CA SER A 264 9.40 15.82 10.18
C SER A 264 9.17 15.21 8.81
N ASN A 265 9.19 13.87 8.70
CA ASN A 265 9.05 13.15 7.44
C ASN A 265 7.59 12.88 7.06
N THR A 266 6.70 12.68 8.05
CA THR A 266 5.31 12.26 7.83
C THR A 266 4.28 13.31 8.20
N GLY A 267 4.65 14.32 8.98
CA GLY A 267 3.74 15.28 9.59
C GLY A 267 3.00 14.76 10.84
N SER A 268 3.25 13.51 11.27
CA SER A 268 2.62 12.91 12.46
C SER A 268 3.59 12.81 13.63
N ASN A 269 3.20 13.36 14.78
CA ASN A 269 3.93 13.25 16.04
C ASN A 269 3.36 12.14 16.96
N SER A 270 2.52 11.25 16.44
CA SER A 270 1.92 10.17 17.21
C SER A 270 2.91 9.02 17.44
N PHE A 271 3.27 8.79 18.71
CA PHE A 271 4.13 7.66 19.07
C PHE A 271 3.50 6.31 18.73
N ASN A 272 2.17 6.18 18.87
CA ASN A 272 1.49 4.94 18.50
C ASN A 272 1.54 4.68 16.98
N GLU A 273 1.35 5.72 16.16
CA GLU A 273 1.50 5.60 14.70
C GLU A 273 2.92 5.22 14.32
N TYR A 274 3.92 5.82 14.98
CA TYR A 274 5.32 5.45 14.83
C TYR A 274 5.52 3.95 15.12
N VAL A 275 5.01 3.44 16.24
CA VAL A 275 5.14 2.02 16.61
C VAL A 275 4.49 1.12 15.56
N ARG A 276 3.21 1.35 15.22
CA ARG A 276 2.47 0.55 14.23
C ARG A 276 3.24 0.43 12.92
N LYS A 277 3.73 1.56 12.40
CA LYS A 277 4.49 1.60 11.16
C LYS A 277 5.81 0.84 11.26
N ASN A 278 6.53 0.98 12.38
CA ASN A 278 7.79 0.28 12.58
C ASN A 278 7.62 -1.24 12.69
N LEU A 279 6.51 -1.73 13.28
CA LEU A 279 6.21 -3.16 13.32
C LEU A 279 5.95 -3.74 11.93
N VAL A 280 5.20 -3.01 11.09
CA VAL A 280 4.96 -3.38 9.69
C VAL A 280 6.27 -3.41 8.91
N ILE A 281 7.09 -2.37 9.02
CA ILE A 281 8.37 -2.27 8.29
C ILE A 281 9.32 -3.41 8.70
N ALA A 282 9.45 -3.73 9.99
CA ALA A 282 10.32 -4.82 10.43
C ALA A 282 9.89 -6.17 9.82
N ALA A 283 8.59 -6.47 9.87
CA ALA A 283 8.04 -7.70 9.31
C ALA A 283 8.12 -7.75 7.77
N GLU A 284 7.85 -6.63 7.10
CA GLU A 284 8.02 -6.49 5.64
C GLU A 284 9.46 -6.77 5.23
N LEU A 285 10.44 -6.12 5.89
CA LEU A 285 11.86 -6.28 5.56
C LEU A 285 12.34 -7.72 5.80
N TRP A 286 11.84 -8.37 6.84
CA TRP A 286 12.11 -9.79 7.09
C TRP A 286 11.60 -10.69 5.95
N LEU A 287 10.32 -10.55 5.60
CA LEU A 287 9.69 -11.36 4.55
C LEU A 287 10.30 -11.07 3.16
N ALA A 288 10.49 -9.79 2.83
CA ALA A 288 11.07 -9.35 1.57
C ALA A 288 12.54 -9.78 1.46
N GLY A 289 13.33 -9.68 2.54
CA GLY A 289 14.73 -10.10 2.56
C GLY A 289 14.90 -11.58 2.26
N ARG A 290 14.07 -12.44 2.85
CA ARG A 290 14.06 -13.90 2.57
C ARG A 290 13.69 -14.25 1.12
N ARG A 291 13.00 -13.35 0.43
CA ARG A 291 12.63 -13.48 -0.98
C ARG A 291 13.57 -12.69 -1.91
N GLN A 292 14.66 -12.12 -1.39
CA GLN A 292 15.61 -11.29 -2.15
C GLN A 292 14.92 -10.14 -2.90
N LEU A 293 13.87 -9.57 -2.32
CA LEU A 293 13.09 -8.47 -2.90
C LEU A 293 13.59 -7.09 -2.48
N ILE A 294 14.62 -7.04 -1.63
CA ILE A 294 15.24 -5.80 -1.17
C ILE A 294 16.38 -5.49 -2.12
N ASP A 295 16.05 -4.72 -3.15
CA ASP A 295 17.04 -4.29 -4.12
C ASP A 295 17.89 -3.15 -3.54
N SER A 296 19.18 -3.17 -3.85
CA SER A 296 20.01 -1.98 -3.66
C SER A 296 19.65 -1.02 -4.78
N GLN A 297 19.35 0.25 -4.48
CA GLN A 297 19.07 1.23 -5.54
C GLN A 297 20.27 1.46 -6.50
N ASN A 298 21.38 0.74 -6.31
CA ASN A 298 22.64 0.83 -7.04
C ASN A 298 22.98 -0.43 -7.87
N GLY A 299 22.03 -1.34 -8.11
CA GLY A 299 22.23 -2.49 -9.01
C GLY A 299 23.20 -3.56 -8.50
N GLY A 300 23.63 -3.47 -7.23
CA GLY A 300 24.35 -4.54 -6.56
C GLY A 300 23.39 -5.58 -6.00
N GLN A 301 23.53 -6.84 -6.41
CA GLN A 301 22.95 -7.95 -5.65
C GLN A 301 23.75 -8.10 -4.36
N TYR A 302 23.14 -7.81 -3.22
CA TYR A 302 23.74 -8.19 -1.95
C TYR A 302 23.57 -9.70 -1.77
N SER A 303 24.68 -10.40 -1.53
CA SER A 303 24.65 -11.81 -1.14
C SER A 303 24.07 -12.01 0.27
N ASP A 304 23.99 -10.93 1.06
CA ASP A 304 23.50 -10.91 2.44
C ASP A 304 22.30 -9.97 2.58
N ALA A 305 21.14 -10.52 2.96
CA ALA A 305 19.90 -9.78 3.18
C ALA A 305 20.02 -8.72 4.29
N GLY A 306 20.87 -8.96 5.30
CA GLY A 306 21.13 -8.02 6.39
C GLY A 306 21.79 -6.74 5.89
N VAL A 307 22.78 -6.87 5.00
CA VAL A 307 23.43 -5.73 4.35
C VAL A 307 22.43 -4.93 3.53
N ALA A 308 21.58 -5.61 2.76
CA ALA A 308 20.55 -4.96 1.95
C ALA A 308 19.57 -4.15 2.81
N VAL A 309 19.13 -4.72 3.93
CA VAL A 309 18.22 -4.06 4.88
C VAL A 309 18.87 -2.86 5.56
N ARG A 310 20.11 -2.99 6.02
CA ARG A 310 20.85 -1.87 6.63
C ARG A 310 20.97 -0.70 5.67
N ASN A 311 21.40 -0.96 4.43
CA ASN A 311 21.54 0.06 3.41
C ASN A 311 20.19 0.68 3.06
N TYR A 312 19.13 -0.14 2.96
CA TYR A 312 17.77 0.36 2.74
C TYR A 312 17.34 1.34 3.84
N LEU A 313 17.50 0.96 5.12
CA LEU A 313 17.12 1.79 6.27
C LEU A 313 17.96 3.08 6.36
N GLN A 314 19.28 2.99 6.14
CA GLN A 314 20.16 4.16 6.14
C GLN A 314 19.80 5.17 5.03
N GLN A 315 19.53 4.69 3.81
CA GLN A 315 19.32 5.54 2.65
C GLN A 315 17.90 6.12 2.57
N LYS A 316 16.87 5.36 2.98
CA LYS A 316 15.47 5.76 2.76
C LYS A 316 14.88 6.65 3.84
N ASP A 317 15.33 6.56 5.08
CA ASP A 317 14.60 7.20 6.19
C ASP A 317 15.46 8.00 7.19
N GLY A 318 16.78 8.06 7.01
CA GLY A 318 17.67 8.84 7.88
C GLY A 318 17.67 8.38 9.35
N GLY A 319 17.30 7.12 9.60
CA GLY A 319 17.13 6.55 10.94
C GLY A 319 15.78 6.82 11.58
N ALA A 320 14.76 7.22 10.80
CA ALA A 320 13.42 7.46 11.32
C ALA A 320 12.67 6.17 11.68
N HIS A 321 13.05 5.00 11.17
CA HIS A 321 12.43 3.72 11.56
C HIS A 321 13.40 2.85 12.39
N ALA A 322 14.01 3.46 13.41
CA ALA A 322 15.00 2.79 14.26
C ALA A 322 14.41 1.59 15.02
N LEU A 323 13.14 1.66 15.42
CA LEU A 323 12.46 0.52 16.06
C LEU A 323 12.34 -0.66 15.10
N ALA A 324 12.01 -0.41 13.83
CA ALA A 324 11.95 -1.45 12.81
C ALA A 324 13.31 -2.13 12.62
N ALA A 325 14.38 -1.34 12.58
CA ALA A 325 15.76 -1.84 12.48
C ALA A 325 16.14 -2.73 13.68
N VAL A 326 15.79 -2.31 14.89
CA VAL A 326 16.05 -3.10 16.12
C VAL A 326 15.27 -4.41 16.10
N VAL A 327 13.97 -4.38 15.81
CA VAL A 327 13.15 -5.59 15.72
C VAL A 327 13.69 -6.53 14.65
N TYR A 328 13.98 -6.01 13.45
CA TYR A 328 14.61 -6.77 12.36
C TYR A 328 15.92 -7.41 12.79
N SER A 329 16.81 -6.69 13.47
CA SER A 329 18.11 -7.23 13.92
C SER A 329 17.95 -8.44 14.85
N TYR A 330 16.86 -8.50 15.62
CA TYR A 330 16.55 -9.65 16.47
C TYR A 330 15.90 -10.80 15.69
N LEU A 331 15.09 -10.49 14.66
CA LEU A 331 14.59 -11.49 13.73
C LEU A 331 15.76 -12.19 13.01
N GLU A 332 16.75 -11.41 12.57
CA GLU A 332 17.96 -11.89 11.90
C GLU A 332 18.89 -12.71 12.79
N SER A 333 19.23 -12.19 13.98
CA SER A 333 20.32 -12.75 14.79
C SER A 333 20.03 -14.03 15.56
N GLY A 334 18.82 -14.61 15.57
CA GLY A 334 18.68 -15.85 16.32
C GLY A 334 17.33 -16.51 16.55
N LEU A 335 16.22 -16.07 15.94
CA LEU A 335 14.97 -16.82 16.10
C LEU A 335 14.57 -17.49 14.78
N LYS A 336 14.67 -18.82 14.78
CA LYS A 336 14.00 -19.71 13.83
C LYS A 336 12.49 -19.58 14.06
N ILE A 337 11.90 -18.49 13.56
CA ILE A 337 10.46 -18.15 13.62
C ILE A 337 9.58 -19.23 13.02
N GLU A 338 10.17 -20.20 12.31
CA GLU A 338 9.52 -21.42 11.83
C GLU A 338 8.74 -22.19 12.91
N ARG A 339 8.87 -21.84 14.21
CA ARG A 339 8.10 -22.42 15.32
C ARG A 339 7.38 -21.43 16.26
N VAL A 340 7.54 -20.11 16.12
CA VAL A 340 6.94 -19.12 17.03
C VAL A 340 6.30 -17.97 16.26
N SER A 341 5.13 -17.49 16.69
CA SER A 341 4.44 -16.37 16.02
C SER A 341 5.22 -15.07 16.18
N TYR A 342 4.98 -14.10 15.29
CA TYR A 342 5.55 -12.76 15.43
C TYR A 342 5.16 -12.09 16.76
N ALA A 343 3.92 -12.30 17.24
CA ALA A 343 3.50 -11.87 18.57
C ALA A 343 4.31 -12.55 19.69
N ALA A 344 4.48 -13.88 19.66
CA ALA A 344 5.26 -14.59 20.66
C ALA A 344 6.73 -14.13 20.69
N PHE A 345 7.30 -13.84 19.51
CA PHE A 345 8.63 -13.26 19.38
C PHE A 345 8.72 -11.89 20.06
N LEU A 346 7.79 -10.97 19.79
CA LEU A 346 7.78 -9.64 20.44
C LEU A 346 7.61 -9.76 21.96
N LYS A 347 6.74 -10.68 22.43
CA LYS A 347 6.57 -10.96 23.85
C LYS A 347 7.89 -11.39 24.51
N ASP A 348 8.67 -12.25 23.86
CA ASP A 348 9.99 -12.66 24.36
C ASP A 348 10.96 -11.47 24.45
N LEU A 349 10.99 -10.60 23.44
CA LEU A 349 11.84 -9.42 23.46
C LEU A 349 11.53 -8.47 24.61
N PHE A 350 10.25 -8.30 24.95
CA PHE A 350 9.84 -7.52 26.12
C PHE A 350 10.20 -8.26 27.43
N ALA A 351 9.87 -9.54 27.55
CA ALA A 351 10.11 -10.34 28.74
C ALA A 351 11.61 -10.47 29.10
N THR A 352 12.47 -10.57 28.10
CA THR A 352 13.93 -10.63 28.27
C THR A 352 14.58 -9.25 28.44
N GLY A 353 13.78 -8.17 28.36
CA GLY A 353 14.27 -6.80 28.48
C GLY A 353 15.16 -6.34 27.32
N ARG A 354 15.05 -7.01 26.15
CA ARG A 354 15.71 -6.63 24.89
C ARG A 354 15.03 -5.43 24.22
N LEU A 355 13.71 -5.32 24.37
CA LEU A 355 12.93 -4.13 24.03
C LEU A 355 12.50 -3.41 25.32
N LYS A 356 13.35 -2.50 25.82
CA LYS A 356 13.04 -1.63 26.96
C LYS A 356 13.76 -0.28 26.82
N PRO A 357 13.34 0.77 27.55
CA PRO A 357 14.04 2.04 27.55
C PRO A 357 15.53 1.90 27.85
N GLY A 358 16.36 2.61 27.09
CA GLY A 358 17.82 2.60 27.16
C GLY A 358 18.49 1.45 26.40
N LYS A 359 17.74 0.48 25.85
CA LYS A 359 18.30 -0.65 25.07
C LYS A 359 18.14 -0.50 23.56
N ILE A 360 17.20 0.32 23.09
CA ILE A 360 16.91 0.46 21.67
C ILE A 360 18.05 1.16 20.92
N GLY A 361 18.52 2.30 21.44
CA GLY A 361 19.61 3.09 20.83
C GLY A 361 20.90 2.30 20.60
N PRO A 362 21.47 1.64 21.65
CA PRO A 362 22.67 0.82 21.48
C PRO A 362 22.50 -0.28 20.44
N ARG A 363 21.37 -1.02 20.48
CA ARG A 363 21.10 -2.10 19.52
C ARG A 363 20.96 -1.59 18.09
N TYR A 364 20.30 -0.45 17.91
CA TYR A 364 20.20 0.22 16.61
C TYR A 364 21.60 0.54 16.04
N GLN A 365 22.48 1.11 16.86
CA GLN A 365 23.85 1.44 16.44
C GLN A 365 24.67 0.20 16.10
N GLU A 366 24.59 -0.85 16.92
CA GLU A 366 25.25 -2.13 16.63
C GLU A 366 24.81 -2.68 15.26
N PHE A 367 23.50 -2.68 15.00
CA PHE A 367 22.95 -3.21 13.76
C PHE A 367 23.43 -2.37 12.58
N ILE A 368 23.21 -1.06 12.62
CA ILE A 368 23.55 -0.16 11.50
C ILE A 368 25.05 -0.13 11.20
N ASN A 369 25.91 -0.30 12.21
CA ASN A 369 27.36 -0.37 12.03
C ASN A 369 27.87 -1.77 11.60
N GLY A 370 26.97 -2.74 11.40
CA GLY A 370 27.34 -4.10 10.97
C GLY A 370 28.03 -4.93 12.05
N LEU A 371 27.87 -4.57 13.33
CA LEU A 371 28.48 -5.28 14.48
C LEU A 371 27.61 -6.44 14.98
N VAL A 372 26.35 -6.51 14.52
CA VAL A 372 25.44 -7.64 14.78
C VAL A 372 25.77 -8.76 13.78
N GLY A 373 26.61 -9.71 14.20
CA GLY A 373 27.12 -10.79 13.36
C GLY A 373 28.53 -11.29 13.73
N VAL A 374 29.22 -10.57 14.63
CA VAL A 374 30.56 -10.94 15.14
C VAL A 374 30.47 -11.29 16.62
N ARG A 375 29.74 -12.36 16.97
CA ARG A 375 29.95 -13.12 18.21
C ARG A 375 29.57 -14.57 17.93
N ASP A 376 30.58 -15.42 18.00
CA ASP A 376 30.56 -16.88 17.80
C ASP A 376 29.49 -17.59 18.62
#